data_AF-A0A0G0GVA9-F1
#
_entry.id   AF-A0A0G0GVA9-F1
#
_cell.length_a   1.000
_cell.length_b   1.000
_cell.length_c   1.000
_cell.angle_alpha   90.00
_cell.angle_beta   90.00
_cell.angle_gamma   90.00
#
_symmetry.space_group_name_H-M   'P 1'
#
loop_
_entity.id
_entity.type
_entity.pdbx_description
1 polymer ?
#
loop_
_entity_poly.entity_id
_entity_poly.type
_entity_poly.pdbx_seq_one_letter_code
_entity_poly.pdbx_strand_id
1 'polypeptide(L)'
;MTDTIVFDLETKKDFAEVGGREHLEKLEVSVLCAYSYLSDKFYAFEEKDLGRFETMLASAGKVVGFNIKGFDLPVLRPYFKLDPLALPVLDLMDEVVSGVGFRVSLDNLCQTTLGAAKSAHGLDAVRWYREGKIEEIKKYCTDDVRLTRDLYEFGKTNGHVLFLSRDQAGRVAIPVRWGVLGARDGGLKKILEEAFARKKSVEIDYVTRSSDRPDPLRKTRLVDIYKLDGDFFEGFCHLRKSPRIFKIERVLAAKLTALPYEIPGEAQTKLL
;
A
#
# COMPACT_ATOMS: atom_id res chain seq x y z
N MET A 1 11.06 17.98 12.30
CA MET A 1 10.60 16.73 11.67
C MET A 1 9.89 17.13 10.39
N THR A 2 10.19 16.53 9.24
CA THR A 2 9.48 16.82 7.98
C THR A 2 8.10 16.18 8.01
N ASP A 3 7.09 16.87 7.49
CA ASP A 3 5.70 16.42 7.59
C ASP A 3 5.42 15.19 6.71
N THR A 4 4.43 14.39 7.09
CA THR A 4 3.78 13.41 6.21
C THR A 4 2.40 13.95 5.89
N ILE A 5 2.07 14.07 4.61
CA ILE A 5 0.76 14.56 4.17
C ILE A 5 -0.01 13.39 3.55
N VAL A 6 -1.22 13.14 4.00
CA VAL A 6 -2.18 12.26 3.34
C VAL A 6 -3.19 13.14 2.62
N PHE A 7 -3.52 12.89 1.36
CA PHE A 7 -4.51 13.71 0.67
C PHE A 7 -5.33 12.91 -0.35
N ASP A 8 -6.44 13.51 -0.74
CA ASP A 8 -7.38 13.06 -1.77
C ASP A 8 -8.05 14.30 -2.39
N LEU A 9 -8.56 14.20 -3.62
CA LEU A 9 -9.30 15.28 -4.25
C LEU A 9 -10.54 14.81 -5.00
N GLU A 10 -11.49 15.74 -5.11
CA GLU A 10 -12.69 15.61 -5.93
C GLU A 10 -12.65 16.60 -7.09
N THR A 11 -13.28 16.23 -8.20
CA THR A 11 -13.24 17.02 -9.44
C THR A 11 -14.54 17.78 -9.70
N LYS A 12 -14.48 18.79 -10.55
CA LYS A 12 -15.66 19.55 -11.02
C LYS A 12 -16.37 18.87 -12.17
N LYS A 13 -15.60 18.21 -13.02
CA LYS A 13 -16.05 17.54 -14.23
C LYS A 13 -15.85 16.04 -14.13
N ASP A 14 -16.65 15.29 -14.88
CA ASP A 14 -16.48 13.86 -15.08
C ASP A 14 -15.64 13.54 -16.33
N PHE A 15 -15.29 12.26 -16.52
CA PHE A 15 -14.47 11.82 -17.66
C PHE A 15 -15.15 12.08 -19.02
N ALA A 16 -16.48 12.03 -19.07
CA ALA A 16 -17.20 12.23 -20.33
C ALA A 16 -17.11 13.69 -20.78
N GLU A 17 -17.17 14.64 -19.83
CA GLU A 17 -17.06 16.07 -20.10
C GLU A 17 -15.67 16.49 -20.61
N VAL A 18 -14.60 15.78 -20.20
CA VAL A 18 -13.22 16.11 -20.62
C VAL A 18 -12.73 15.33 -21.83
N GLY A 19 -13.55 14.40 -22.34
CA GLY A 19 -13.26 13.60 -23.53
C GLY A 19 -12.61 12.24 -23.25
N GLY A 20 -12.37 11.87 -21.99
CA GLY A 20 -11.77 10.59 -21.62
C GLY A 20 -10.80 10.66 -20.44
N ARG A 21 -10.26 9.50 -20.05
CA ARG A 21 -9.35 9.37 -18.89
C ARG A 21 -7.93 9.89 -19.19
N GLU A 22 -7.61 10.11 -20.45
CA GLU A 22 -6.36 10.70 -20.92
C GLU A 22 -6.27 12.22 -20.70
N HIS A 23 -7.39 12.86 -20.30
CA HIS A 23 -7.50 14.30 -20.10
C HIS A 23 -7.72 14.69 -18.62
N LEU A 24 -6.98 14.04 -17.71
CA LEU A 24 -7.13 14.24 -16.26
C LEU A 24 -6.94 15.70 -15.85
N GLU A 25 -6.04 16.42 -16.50
CA GLU A 25 -5.74 17.82 -16.26
C GLU A 25 -6.94 18.76 -16.51
N LYS A 26 -7.93 18.33 -17.30
CA LYS A 26 -9.11 19.13 -17.62
C LYS A 26 -10.26 18.94 -16.63
N LEU A 27 -10.16 17.98 -15.71
CA LEU A 27 -11.23 17.64 -14.77
C LEU A 27 -11.53 18.76 -13.77
N GLU A 28 -10.51 19.58 -13.48
CA GLU A 28 -10.50 20.68 -12.51
C GLU A 28 -10.85 20.24 -11.07
N VAL A 29 -10.21 20.83 -10.07
CA VAL A 29 -10.43 20.45 -8.67
C VAL A 29 -11.65 21.19 -8.11
N SER A 30 -12.60 20.47 -7.52
CA SER A 30 -13.69 21.08 -6.73
C SER A 30 -13.24 21.29 -5.29
N VAL A 31 -12.81 20.22 -4.63
CA VAL A 31 -12.27 20.23 -3.26
C VAL A 31 -11.09 19.27 -3.18
N LEU A 32 -10.07 19.67 -2.43
CA LEU A 32 -8.98 18.80 -2.00
C LEU A 32 -8.95 18.78 -0.48
N CYS A 33 -8.85 17.59 0.11
CA CYS A 33 -8.66 17.44 1.55
C CYS A 33 -7.29 16.83 1.84
N ALA A 34 -6.71 17.21 2.98
CA ALA A 34 -5.43 16.70 3.41
C ALA A 34 -5.40 16.51 4.93
N TYR A 35 -4.58 15.56 5.39
CA TYR A 35 -4.22 15.38 6.78
C TYR A 35 -2.71 15.57 6.93
N SER A 36 -2.31 16.42 7.88
CA SER A 36 -0.92 16.65 8.27
C SER A 36 -0.62 15.90 9.56
N TYR A 37 0.42 15.05 9.54
CA TYR A 37 0.91 14.38 10.74
C TYR A 37 1.63 15.35 11.68
N LEU A 38 2.29 16.38 11.14
CA LEU A 38 3.01 17.37 11.95
C LEU A 38 2.07 18.22 12.79
N SER A 39 0.92 18.62 12.25
CA SER A 39 -0.06 19.45 12.97
C SER A 39 -1.22 18.64 13.57
N ASP A 40 -1.31 17.34 13.27
CA ASP A 40 -2.42 16.44 13.62
C ASP A 40 -3.79 17.02 13.24
N LYS A 41 -3.91 17.52 12.01
CA LYS A 41 -5.11 18.22 11.53
C LYS A 41 -5.50 17.84 10.12
N PHE A 42 -6.81 17.83 9.89
CA PHE A 42 -7.40 17.84 8.57
C PHE A 42 -7.55 19.27 8.04
N TYR A 43 -7.36 19.41 6.74
CA TYR A 43 -7.50 20.64 5.98
C TYR A 43 -8.38 20.36 4.77
N ALA A 44 -9.18 21.35 4.37
CA ALA A 44 -9.92 21.34 3.12
C ALA A 44 -9.57 22.59 2.33
N PHE A 45 -9.32 22.42 1.03
CA PHE A 45 -8.94 23.46 0.10
C PHE A 45 -9.94 23.43 -1.05
N GLU A 46 -10.58 24.56 -1.32
CA GLU A 46 -11.25 24.77 -2.60
C GLU A 46 -10.19 25.14 -3.65
N GLU A 47 -10.57 25.15 -4.92
CA GLU A 47 -9.66 25.45 -6.03
C GLU A 47 -8.82 26.72 -5.83
N LYS A 48 -9.45 27.80 -5.32
CA LYS A 48 -8.79 29.08 -5.04
C LYS A 48 -7.69 29.00 -3.97
N ASP A 49 -7.74 27.97 -3.12
CA ASP A 49 -6.83 27.77 -2.00
C ASP A 49 -5.68 26.79 -2.32
N LEU A 50 -5.63 26.22 -3.54
CA LEU A 50 -4.65 25.19 -3.91
C LEU A 50 -3.19 25.65 -3.82
N GLY A 51 -2.90 26.95 -3.98
CA GLY A 51 -1.55 27.47 -3.76
C GLY A 51 -1.04 27.29 -2.32
N ARG A 52 -1.94 27.26 -1.34
CA ARG A 52 -1.60 26.96 0.07
C ARG A 52 -1.27 25.48 0.24
N PHE A 53 -1.98 24.61 -0.46
CA PHE A 53 -1.71 23.17 -0.45
C PHE A 53 -0.41 22.83 -1.19
N GLU A 54 -0.09 23.50 -2.31
CA GLU A 54 1.23 23.39 -2.97
C GLU A 54 2.37 23.72 -1.99
N THR A 55 2.23 24.80 -1.21
CA THR A 55 3.21 25.17 -0.18
C THR A 55 3.36 24.08 0.89
N MET A 56 2.25 23.47 1.31
CA MET A 56 2.25 22.34 2.25
C MET A 56 3.01 21.14 1.66
N LEU A 57 2.71 20.74 0.42
CA LEU A 57 3.39 19.64 -0.28
C LEU A 57 4.89 19.89 -0.49
N ALA A 58 5.29 21.12 -0.83
CA ALA A 58 6.69 21.47 -1.06
C ALA A 58 7.58 21.24 0.18
N SER A 59 6.99 21.26 1.38
CA SER A 59 7.68 21.02 2.65
C SER A 59 7.53 19.59 3.19
N ALA A 60 6.75 18.75 2.52
CA ALA A 60 6.44 17.39 2.97
C ALA A 60 7.62 16.45 2.74
N GLY A 61 8.00 15.69 3.78
CA GLY A 61 8.98 14.61 3.66
C GLY A 61 8.39 13.32 3.10
N LYS A 62 7.06 13.19 3.10
CA LYS A 62 6.32 12.09 2.49
C LYS A 62 4.92 12.56 2.09
N VAL A 63 4.45 12.12 0.93
CA VAL A 63 3.09 12.35 0.45
C VAL A 63 2.42 11.00 0.25
N VAL A 64 1.25 10.78 0.85
CA VAL A 64 0.52 9.52 0.86
C VAL A 64 -0.85 9.74 0.26
N GLY A 65 -1.32 8.78 -0.54
CA GLY A 65 -2.67 8.80 -1.07
C GLY A 65 -3.02 7.48 -1.75
N PHE A 66 -4.22 7.40 -2.31
CA PHE A 66 -4.72 6.18 -2.94
C PHE A 66 -4.97 6.39 -4.43
N ASN A 67 -4.11 5.83 -5.29
CA ASN A 67 -4.10 6.07 -6.74
C ASN A 67 -3.76 7.54 -7.14
N ILE A 68 -3.10 8.28 -6.24
CA ILE A 68 -2.72 9.67 -6.46
C ILE A 68 -1.75 9.88 -7.62
N LYS A 69 -0.87 8.92 -7.95
CA LYS A 69 -0.01 9.04 -9.14
C LYS A 69 -0.80 8.89 -10.43
N GLY A 70 -1.81 8.03 -10.42
CA GLY A 70 -2.62 7.69 -11.59
C GLY A 70 -3.86 8.56 -11.76
N PHE A 71 -4.10 9.51 -10.86
CA PHE A 71 -5.28 10.38 -10.88
C PHE A 71 -5.00 11.78 -10.32
N ASP A 72 -4.83 11.93 -9.01
CA ASP A 72 -4.83 13.22 -8.31
C ASP A 72 -3.68 14.15 -8.74
N LEU A 73 -2.45 13.64 -8.78
CA LEU A 73 -1.29 14.43 -9.19
C LEU A 73 -1.39 14.92 -10.65
N PRO A 74 -1.82 14.09 -11.63
CA PRO A 74 -2.19 14.57 -12.95
C PRO A 74 -3.25 15.69 -12.96
N VAL A 75 -4.31 15.57 -12.15
CA VAL A 75 -5.36 16.59 -12.04
C VAL A 75 -4.81 17.89 -11.46
N LEU A 76 -3.88 17.83 -10.50
CA LEU A 76 -3.27 19.00 -9.87
C LEU A 76 -2.23 19.71 -10.73
N ARG A 77 -1.74 19.06 -11.81
CA ARG A 77 -0.66 19.59 -12.65
C ARG A 77 -0.88 21.02 -13.17
N PRO A 78 -2.09 21.44 -13.60
CA PRO A 78 -2.32 22.83 -14.05
C PRO A 78 -2.25 23.86 -12.93
N TYR A 79 -2.42 23.43 -11.67
CA TYR A 79 -2.49 24.32 -10.51
C TYR A 79 -1.13 24.55 -9.85
N PHE A 80 -0.17 23.65 -10.08
CA PHE A 80 1.11 23.65 -9.39
C PHE A 80 2.28 24.05 -10.28
N LYS A 81 3.24 24.72 -9.68
CA LYS A 81 4.58 24.96 -10.23
C LYS A 81 5.55 23.84 -9.86
N LEU A 82 5.30 23.15 -8.74
CA LEU A 82 6.09 22.00 -8.31
C LEU A 82 5.95 20.85 -9.32
N ASP A 83 7.04 20.13 -9.57
CA ASP A 83 6.97 18.89 -10.35
C ASP A 83 6.46 17.76 -9.45
N PRO A 84 5.26 17.18 -9.71
CA PRO A 84 4.73 16.09 -8.90
C PRO A 84 5.64 14.85 -8.87
N LEU A 85 6.50 14.67 -9.88
CA LEU A 85 7.47 13.56 -9.92
C LEU A 85 8.61 13.71 -8.92
N ALA A 86 8.87 14.93 -8.42
CA ALA A 86 9.88 15.20 -7.42
C ALA A 86 9.39 14.94 -5.99
N LEU A 87 8.09 14.71 -5.79
CA LEU A 87 7.52 14.47 -4.47
C LEU A 87 7.86 13.06 -3.96
N PRO A 88 8.13 12.90 -2.64
CA PRO A 88 8.34 11.59 -2.01
C PRO A 88 7.00 10.84 -1.83
N VAL A 89 6.42 10.38 -2.94
CA VAL A 89 5.07 9.81 -3.00
C VAL A 89 5.05 8.33 -2.64
N LEU A 90 4.21 7.98 -1.66
CA LEU A 90 3.72 6.64 -1.38
C LEU A 90 2.27 6.53 -1.87
N ASP A 91 2.10 5.90 -3.03
CA ASP A 91 0.77 5.55 -3.54
C ASP A 91 0.37 4.17 -3.01
N LEU A 92 -0.66 4.13 -2.17
CA LEU A 92 -1.10 2.88 -1.53
C LEU A 92 -1.64 1.87 -2.55
N MET A 93 -2.23 2.32 -3.66
CA MET A 93 -2.71 1.43 -4.72
C MET A 93 -1.54 0.75 -5.43
N ASP A 94 -0.47 1.48 -5.74
CA ASP A 94 0.73 0.90 -6.37
C ASP A 94 1.31 -0.24 -5.51
N GLU A 95 1.43 -0.02 -4.20
CA GLU A 95 1.97 -1.02 -3.28
C GLU A 95 1.05 -2.23 -3.15
N VAL A 96 -0.28 -2.01 -3.17
CA VAL A 96 -1.26 -3.11 -3.23
C VAL A 96 -1.12 -3.90 -4.52
N VAL A 97 -1.08 -3.24 -5.67
CA VAL A 97 -0.90 -3.89 -6.98
C VAL A 97 0.41 -4.67 -7.02
N SER A 98 1.49 -4.11 -6.46
CA SER A 98 2.77 -4.83 -6.34
C SER A 98 2.68 -6.08 -5.46
N GLY A 99 1.78 -6.10 -4.46
CA GLY A 99 1.63 -7.22 -3.52
C GLY A 99 0.65 -8.32 -3.95
N VAL A 100 -0.29 -8.04 -4.86
CA VAL A 100 -1.28 -9.04 -5.35
C VAL A 100 -1.39 -9.16 -6.86
N GLY A 101 -0.80 -8.26 -7.64
CA GLY A 101 -0.81 -8.26 -9.11
C GLY A 101 -2.04 -7.61 -9.75
N PHE A 102 -2.97 -7.06 -8.97
CA PHE A 102 -4.18 -6.40 -9.46
C PHE A 102 -4.65 -5.30 -8.51
N ARG A 103 -5.53 -4.42 -9.00
CA ARG A 103 -6.10 -3.32 -8.20
C ARG A 103 -7.17 -3.84 -7.25
N VAL A 104 -7.15 -3.34 -6.01
CA VAL A 104 -8.20 -3.55 -5.01
C VAL A 104 -8.73 -2.17 -4.64
N SER A 105 -10.05 -1.98 -4.51
CA SER A 105 -10.60 -0.67 -4.13
C SER A 105 -10.23 -0.29 -2.70
N LEU A 106 -10.12 1.02 -2.44
CA LEU A 106 -9.94 1.57 -1.09
C LEU A 106 -11.04 1.06 -0.15
N ASP A 107 -12.30 1.07 -0.61
CA ASP A 107 -13.44 0.60 0.17
C ASP A 107 -13.29 -0.86 0.63
N ASN A 108 -12.89 -1.77 -0.27
CA ASN A 108 -12.68 -3.18 0.10
C ASN A 108 -11.53 -3.31 1.11
N LEU A 109 -10.43 -2.56 0.91
CA LEU A 109 -9.30 -2.57 1.83
C LEU A 109 -9.70 -2.04 3.21
N CYS A 110 -10.38 -0.90 3.29
CA CYS A 110 -10.84 -0.29 4.55
C CYS A 110 -11.86 -1.17 5.26
N GLN A 111 -12.86 -1.70 4.54
CA GLN A 111 -13.88 -2.56 5.14
C GLN A 111 -13.27 -3.85 5.69
N THR A 112 -12.36 -4.46 4.93
CA THR A 112 -11.79 -5.75 5.32
C THR A 112 -10.69 -5.61 6.38
N THR A 113 -9.90 -4.53 6.32
CA THR A 113 -8.76 -4.29 7.23
C THR A 113 -9.20 -3.61 8.51
N LEU A 114 -10.02 -2.57 8.41
CA LEU A 114 -10.37 -1.68 9.52
C LEU A 114 -11.79 -1.93 10.05
N GLY A 115 -12.63 -2.65 9.31
CA GLY A 115 -14.06 -2.77 9.61
C GLY A 115 -14.85 -1.49 9.34
N ALA A 116 -14.27 -0.52 8.62
CA ALA A 116 -14.87 0.76 8.30
C ALA A 116 -15.39 0.77 6.85
N ALA A 117 -16.62 1.21 6.64
CA ALA A 117 -17.21 1.39 5.30
C ALA A 117 -17.21 2.87 4.90
N LYS A 118 -17.18 3.14 3.58
CA LYS A 118 -17.37 4.50 3.07
C LYS A 118 -18.77 5.04 3.36
N SER A 119 -18.86 6.35 3.59
CA SER A 119 -20.14 7.03 3.81
C SER A 119 -20.92 7.36 2.52
N ALA A 120 -20.27 7.42 1.36
CA ALA A 120 -20.88 7.71 0.04
C ALA A 120 -19.98 7.26 -1.14
N HIS A 121 -20.38 7.52 -2.39
CA HIS A 121 -19.61 7.19 -3.60
C HIS A 121 -19.17 8.47 -4.35
N GLY A 122 -17.95 8.49 -4.92
CA GLY A 122 -17.40 9.66 -5.64
C GLY A 122 -18.22 10.17 -6.83
N LEU A 123 -19.11 9.36 -7.42
CA LEU A 123 -20.06 9.83 -8.45
C LEU A 123 -21.03 10.90 -7.91
N ASP A 124 -21.23 10.97 -6.59
CA ASP A 124 -22.05 12.00 -5.98
C ASP A 124 -21.33 13.37 -5.93
N ALA A 125 -19.99 13.42 -5.95
CA ALA A 125 -19.21 14.64 -5.78
C ALA A 125 -19.35 15.62 -6.96
N VAL A 126 -19.26 15.14 -8.20
CA VAL A 126 -19.49 15.97 -9.41
C VAL A 126 -20.93 16.50 -9.42
N ARG A 127 -21.92 15.68 -9.04
CA ARG A 127 -23.31 16.11 -8.92
C ARG A 127 -23.47 17.20 -7.85
N TRP A 128 -22.91 17.00 -6.66
CA TRP A 128 -22.93 17.98 -5.58
C TRP A 128 -22.26 19.29 -5.99
N TYR A 129 -21.17 19.24 -6.76
CA TYR A 129 -20.53 20.45 -7.28
C TYR A 129 -21.49 21.25 -8.18
N ARG A 130 -22.18 20.57 -9.10
CA ARG A 130 -23.20 21.18 -9.96
C ARG A 130 -24.39 21.76 -9.17
N GLU A 131 -24.70 21.16 -8.02
CA GLU A 131 -25.75 21.62 -7.09
C GLU A 131 -25.26 22.69 -6.09
N GLY A 132 -23.98 23.08 -6.12
CA GLY A 132 -23.39 24.05 -5.17
C GLY A 132 -23.19 23.51 -3.75
N LYS A 133 -23.27 22.19 -3.56
CA LYS A 133 -23.17 21.47 -2.28
C LYS A 133 -21.71 21.20 -1.87
N ILE A 134 -20.93 22.27 -1.72
CA ILE A 134 -19.49 22.18 -1.46
C ILE A 134 -19.16 21.56 -0.10
N GLU A 135 -20.00 21.77 0.92
CA GLU A 135 -19.77 21.23 2.26
C GLU A 135 -19.94 19.71 2.31
N GLU A 136 -20.82 19.15 1.49
CA GLU A 136 -20.99 17.72 1.30
C GLU A 136 -19.75 17.09 0.65
N ILE A 137 -19.17 17.76 -0.36
CA ILE A 137 -17.92 17.33 -0.99
C ILE A 137 -16.76 17.37 0.03
N LYS A 138 -16.63 18.45 0.82
CA LYS A 138 -15.61 18.56 1.87
C LYS A 138 -15.73 17.44 2.90
N LYS A 139 -16.94 17.12 3.35
CA LYS A 139 -17.18 16.02 4.30
C LYS A 139 -16.77 14.68 3.71
N TYR A 140 -17.19 14.40 2.48
CA TYR A 140 -16.88 13.15 1.79
C TYR A 140 -15.36 12.99 1.56
N CYS A 141 -14.71 14.01 0.96
CA CYS A 141 -13.28 13.99 0.69
C CYS A 141 -12.45 13.90 1.99
N THR A 142 -12.88 14.58 3.06
CA THR A 142 -12.24 14.43 4.38
C THR A 142 -12.34 13.00 4.92
N ASP A 143 -13.47 12.32 4.72
CA ASP A 143 -13.62 10.92 5.13
C ASP A 143 -12.72 9.98 4.31
N ASP A 144 -12.58 10.20 3.00
CA ASP A 144 -11.67 9.44 2.15
C ASP A 144 -10.20 9.64 2.56
N VAL A 145 -9.79 10.87 2.91
CA VAL A 145 -8.46 11.15 3.51
C VAL A 145 -8.29 10.42 4.84
N ARG A 146 -9.32 10.43 5.70
CA ARG A 146 -9.28 9.74 7.00
C ARG A 146 -9.12 8.23 6.82
N LEU A 147 -9.91 7.62 5.94
CA LEU A 147 -9.82 6.20 5.62
C LEU A 147 -8.45 5.83 5.03
N THR A 148 -7.92 6.66 4.13
CA THR A 148 -6.59 6.49 3.55
C THR A 148 -5.49 6.57 4.62
N ARG A 149 -5.58 7.55 5.52
CA ARG A 149 -4.66 7.71 6.67
C ARG A 149 -4.71 6.49 7.60
N ASP A 150 -5.91 6.07 7.98
CA ASP A 150 -6.13 4.96 8.91
C ASP A 150 -5.62 3.64 8.31
N LEU A 151 -5.85 3.44 7.01
CA LEU A 151 -5.31 2.30 6.28
C LEU A 151 -3.78 2.35 6.27
N TYR A 152 -3.18 3.50 5.93
CA TYR A 152 -1.75 3.70 5.94
C TYR A 152 -1.12 3.39 7.31
N GLU A 153 -1.69 3.89 8.41
CA GLU A 153 -1.17 3.60 9.76
C GLU A 153 -1.30 2.12 10.13
N PHE A 154 -2.41 1.48 9.74
CA PHE A 154 -2.55 0.03 9.91
C PHE A 154 -1.45 -0.71 9.16
N GLY A 155 -1.26 -0.46 7.87
CA GLY A 155 -0.29 -1.19 7.06
C GLY A 155 1.15 -0.89 7.46
N LYS A 156 1.45 0.35 7.85
CA LYS A 156 2.75 0.76 8.40
C LYS A 156 3.10 0.01 9.68
N THR A 157 2.13 -0.16 10.58
CA THR A 157 2.32 -0.85 11.86
C THR A 157 2.36 -2.38 11.67
N ASN A 158 1.43 -2.92 10.90
CA ASN A 158 1.19 -4.36 10.80
C ASN A 158 1.95 -5.04 9.65
N GLY A 159 2.52 -4.29 8.71
CA GLY A 159 3.24 -4.81 7.54
C GLY A 159 2.33 -5.51 6.52
N HIS A 160 1.02 -5.37 6.65
CA HIS A 160 0.05 -5.93 5.72
C HIS A 160 -1.27 -5.14 5.76
N VAL A 161 -2.09 -5.31 4.73
CA VAL A 161 -3.51 -4.94 4.71
C VAL A 161 -4.34 -6.14 4.23
N LEU A 162 -5.66 -6.09 4.40
CA LEU A 162 -6.58 -7.17 4.04
C LEU A 162 -7.53 -6.73 2.94
N PHE A 163 -7.90 -7.66 2.07
CA PHE A 163 -9.02 -7.50 1.15
C PHE A 163 -9.88 -8.76 1.11
N LEU A 164 -11.15 -8.60 0.81
CA LEU A 164 -12.07 -9.70 0.56
C LEU A 164 -11.93 -10.15 -0.89
N SER A 165 -11.52 -11.41 -1.08
CA SER A 165 -11.39 -12.00 -2.42
C SER A 165 -12.76 -12.41 -2.96
N ARG A 166 -12.97 -12.20 -4.27
CA ARG A 166 -14.15 -12.71 -4.98
C ARG A 166 -13.98 -14.15 -5.43
N ASP A 167 -12.75 -14.51 -5.82
CA ASP A 167 -12.42 -15.84 -6.37
C ASP A 167 -12.07 -16.86 -5.29
N GLN A 168 -11.76 -16.40 -4.07
CA GLN A 168 -11.41 -17.23 -2.94
C GLN A 168 -12.33 -16.90 -1.77
N ALA A 169 -12.80 -17.92 -1.07
CA ALA A 169 -13.55 -17.71 0.16
C ALA A 169 -12.62 -17.08 1.22
N GLY A 170 -12.97 -15.88 1.71
CA GLY A 170 -12.34 -15.29 2.88
C GLY A 170 -11.48 -14.05 2.60
N ARG A 171 -10.85 -13.55 3.68
CA ARG A 171 -9.98 -12.37 3.62
C ARG A 171 -8.55 -12.79 3.31
N VAL A 172 -7.89 -12.01 2.46
CA VAL A 172 -6.54 -12.26 2.01
C VAL A 172 -5.64 -11.10 2.44
N ALA A 173 -4.51 -11.43 3.06
CA ALA A 173 -3.52 -10.46 3.46
C ALA A 173 -2.55 -10.12 2.32
N ILE A 174 -2.36 -8.83 2.09
CA ILE A 174 -1.41 -8.23 1.16
C ILE A 174 -0.23 -7.70 1.97
N PRO A 175 1.00 -8.21 1.76
CA PRO A 175 2.18 -7.64 2.42
C PRO A 175 2.40 -6.20 1.93
N VAL A 176 2.67 -5.27 2.84
CA VAL A 176 2.99 -3.87 2.51
C VAL A 176 4.20 -3.39 3.31
N ARG A 177 5.01 -2.50 2.73
CA ARG A 177 6.26 -2.01 3.32
C ARG A 177 6.21 -0.51 3.66
N TRP A 178 5.06 -0.03 4.13
CA TRP A 178 4.80 1.41 4.32
C TRP A 178 5.59 2.06 5.47
N GLY A 179 6.03 1.26 6.45
CA GLY A 179 6.85 1.71 7.58
C GLY A 179 8.36 1.65 7.36
N VAL A 180 8.84 1.05 6.26
CA VAL A 180 10.28 0.88 6.01
C VAL A 180 10.66 1.72 4.80
N LEU A 181 11.29 2.88 5.04
CA LEU A 181 11.94 3.64 3.98
C LEU A 181 13.20 2.87 3.55
N GLY A 182 13.25 2.39 2.31
CA GLY A 182 14.51 2.01 1.65
C GLY A 182 14.86 0.53 1.52
N ALA A 183 14.01 -0.41 1.94
CA ALA A 183 14.27 -1.85 1.70
C ALA A 183 13.45 -2.35 0.49
N ARG A 184 13.73 -1.85 -0.71
CA ARG A 184 13.23 -2.50 -1.94
C ARG A 184 14.19 -3.61 -2.35
N ASP A 185 13.70 -4.84 -2.23
CA ASP A 185 14.02 -6.15 -2.82
C ASP A 185 15.49 -6.60 -2.99
N GLY A 186 16.43 -5.72 -3.33
CA GLY A 186 17.82 -6.06 -3.59
C GLY A 186 18.57 -6.59 -2.37
N GLY A 187 18.22 -6.15 -1.16
CA GLY A 187 18.81 -6.66 0.08
C GLY A 187 18.23 -8.00 0.52
N LEU A 188 16.90 -8.16 0.37
CA LEU A 188 16.19 -9.35 0.82
C LEU A 188 16.64 -10.59 0.05
N LYS A 189 16.60 -10.51 -1.29
CA LYS A 189 16.95 -11.65 -2.15
C LYS A 189 18.40 -12.10 -1.91
N LYS A 190 19.33 -11.16 -1.76
CA LYS A 190 20.74 -11.46 -1.43
C LYS A 190 20.89 -12.21 -0.10
N ILE A 191 20.13 -11.83 0.93
CA ILE A 191 20.17 -12.55 2.22
C ILE A 191 19.66 -13.98 2.07
N LEU A 192 18.58 -14.19 1.31
CA LEU A 192 18.05 -15.53 1.05
C LEU A 192 19.01 -16.39 0.21
N GLU A 193 19.61 -15.81 -0.83
CA GLU A 193 20.65 -16.46 -1.66
C GLU A 193 21.88 -16.84 -0.83
N GLU A 194 22.34 -15.93 0.04
CA GLU A 194 23.48 -16.19 0.93
C GLU A 194 23.17 -17.29 1.96
N ALA A 195 21.98 -17.25 2.57
CA ALA A 195 21.52 -18.28 3.49
C ALA A 195 21.51 -19.66 2.83
N PHE A 196 20.97 -19.74 1.62
CA PHE A 196 20.92 -20.97 0.84
C PHE A 196 22.31 -21.47 0.47
N ALA A 197 23.16 -20.61 -0.10
CA ALA A 197 24.52 -20.97 -0.53
C ALA A 197 25.41 -21.45 0.62
N ARG A 198 25.25 -20.85 1.80
CA ARG A 198 26.03 -21.19 3.01
C ARG A 198 25.40 -22.29 3.87
N LYS A 199 24.22 -22.80 3.49
CA LYS A 199 23.42 -23.75 4.28
C LYS A 199 23.24 -23.29 5.72
N LYS A 200 22.88 -22.02 5.88
CA LYS A 200 22.60 -21.39 7.17
C LYS A 200 21.14 -21.05 7.26
N SER A 201 20.51 -21.34 8.38
CA SER A 201 19.11 -20.99 8.61
C SER A 201 18.92 -19.48 8.49
N VAL A 202 17.76 -19.05 8.03
CA VAL A 202 17.37 -17.64 7.92
C VAL A 202 16.15 -17.35 8.78
N GLU A 203 16.18 -16.24 9.50
CA GLU A 203 14.98 -15.68 10.12
C GLU A 203 14.28 -14.79 9.10
N ILE A 204 13.02 -15.09 8.80
CA ILE A 204 12.17 -14.29 7.90
C ILE A 204 10.99 -13.70 8.66
N ASP A 205 10.71 -12.42 8.45
CA ASP A 205 9.45 -11.80 8.86
C ASP A 205 8.42 -11.99 7.75
N TYR A 206 7.44 -12.87 7.95
CA TYR A 206 6.59 -13.39 6.88
C TYR A 206 5.11 -13.13 7.10
N VAL A 207 4.44 -12.57 6.10
CA VAL A 207 2.98 -12.38 6.08
C VAL A 207 2.30 -13.59 5.46
N THR A 208 1.44 -14.28 6.20
CA THR A 208 0.64 -15.43 5.71
C THR A 208 -0.55 -14.95 4.88
N ARG A 209 -0.96 -15.72 3.87
CA ARG A 209 -2.01 -15.32 2.93
C ARG A 209 -3.41 -15.22 3.55
N SER A 210 -3.88 -16.24 4.27
CA SER A 210 -5.27 -16.31 4.78
C SER A 210 -5.35 -15.85 6.23
N SER A 211 -6.41 -15.10 6.54
CA SER A 211 -6.79 -14.66 7.89
C SER A 211 -7.64 -15.67 8.66
N ASP A 212 -8.10 -16.74 8.01
CA ASP A 212 -9.12 -17.64 8.59
C ASP A 212 -8.51 -18.62 9.61
N ARG A 213 -7.19 -18.54 9.81
CA ARG A 213 -6.47 -19.29 10.84
C ARG A 213 -6.34 -18.44 12.10
N PRO A 214 -6.39 -19.04 13.29
CA PRO A 214 -6.23 -18.33 14.56
C PRO A 214 -4.82 -17.74 14.79
N ASP A 215 -3.88 -18.01 13.88
CA ASP A 215 -2.51 -17.54 13.98
C ASP A 215 -2.37 -16.09 13.48
N PRO A 216 -1.57 -15.25 14.15
CA PRO A 216 -1.17 -13.95 13.61
C PRO A 216 -0.65 -14.07 12.16
N LEU A 217 -1.12 -13.15 11.32
CA LEU A 217 -0.81 -13.15 9.89
C LEU A 217 0.69 -12.94 9.64
N ARG A 218 1.30 -11.97 10.33
CA ARG A 218 2.73 -11.66 10.30
C ARG A 218 3.44 -12.37 11.45
N LYS A 219 4.48 -13.15 11.15
CA LYS A 219 5.32 -13.82 12.16
C LYS A 219 6.75 -13.95 11.66
N THR A 220 7.70 -13.85 12.58
CA THR A 220 9.07 -14.31 12.36
C THR A 220 9.11 -15.83 12.28
N ARG A 221 9.85 -16.38 11.32
CA ARG A 221 10.04 -17.82 11.12
C ARG A 221 11.51 -18.11 10.88
N LEU A 222 12.04 -19.10 11.58
CA LEU A 222 13.33 -19.70 11.23
C LEU A 222 13.10 -20.74 10.13
N VAL A 223 13.85 -20.63 9.04
CA VAL A 223 13.73 -21.50 7.86
C VAL A 223 15.08 -21.99 7.38
N ASP A 224 15.15 -23.28 7.09
CA ASP A 224 16.27 -23.92 6.41
C ASP A 224 15.93 -24.04 4.92
N ILE A 225 16.60 -23.28 4.05
CA ILE A 225 16.24 -23.20 2.63
C ILE A 225 16.75 -24.44 1.87
N TYR A 226 15.86 -25.20 1.28
CA TYR A 226 16.21 -26.39 0.49
C TYR A 226 16.30 -26.08 -0.99
N LYS A 227 15.51 -25.12 -1.47
CA LYS A 227 15.51 -24.65 -2.86
C LYS A 227 15.13 -23.18 -2.92
N LEU A 228 15.74 -22.45 -3.85
CA LEU A 228 15.43 -21.06 -4.17
C LEU A 228 15.19 -20.96 -5.69
N ASP A 229 14.03 -20.44 -6.10
CA ASP A 229 13.62 -20.40 -7.50
C ASP A 229 12.73 -19.19 -7.79
N GLY A 230 13.25 -18.25 -8.60
CA GLY A 230 12.54 -17.03 -9.00
C GLY A 230 11.96 -16.26 -7.81
N ASP A 231 10.64 -16.36 -7.65
CA ASP A 231 9.83 -15.65 -6.64
C ASP A 231 9.51 -16.51 -5.39
N PHE A 232 10.02 -17.73 -5.34
CA PHE A 232 9.71 -18.71 -4.31
C PHE A 232 10.96 -19.34 -3.71
N PHE A 233 10.80 -19.87 -2.49
CA PHE A 233 11.75 -20.82 -1.93
C PHE A 233 11.02 -21.91 -1.16
N GLU A 234 11.58 -23.11 -1.18
CA GLU A 234 11.15 -24.22 -0.36
C GLU A 234 12.13 -24.39 0.79
N GLY A 235 11.62 -24.67 1.98
CA GLY A 235 12.46 -24.92 3.14
C GLY A 235 11.71 -25.50 4.31
N PHE A 236 12.46 -26.03 5.28
CA PHE A 236 11.87 -26.52 6.52
C PHE A 236 11.55 -25.36 7.45
N CYS A 237 10.27 -25.22 7.77
CA CYS A 237 9.77 -24.18 8.65
C CYS A 237 9.80 -24.70 10.09
N HIS A 238 10.72 -24.22 10.91
CA HIS A 238 10.85 -24.67 12.31
C HIS A 238 9.59 -24.38 13.14
N LEU A 239 8.88 -23.30 12.84
CA LEU A 239 7.60 -22.98 13.47
C LEU A 239 6.49 -24.01 13.15
N ARG A 240 6.50 -24.58 11.94
CA ARG A 240 5.48 -25.56 11.49
C ARG A 240 5.98 -26.99 11.52
N LYS A 241 7.25 -27.21 11.90
CA LYS A 241 7.93 -28.50 11.95
C LYS A 241 7.76 -29.33 10.67
N SER A 242 7.80 -28.67 9.51
CA SER A 242 7.58 -29.33 8.22
C SER A 242 8.06 -28.48 7.03
N PRO A 243 8.35 -29.09 5.87
CA PRO A 243 8.66 -28.37 4.64
C PRO A 243 7.50 -27.48 4.18
N ARG A 244 7.82 -26.30 3.67
CA ARG A 244 6.87 -25.31 3.16
C ARG A 244 7.45 -24.57 1.97
N ILE A 245 6.56 -24.14 1.09
CA ILE A 245 6.84 -23.18 0.04
C ILE A 245 6.51 -21.79 0.57
N PHE A 246 7.45 -20.88 0.37
CA PHE A 246 7.34 -19.47 0.74
C PHE A 246 7.43 -18.62 -0.50
N LYS A 247 6.63 -17.55 -0.52
CA LYS A 247 6.73 -16.52 -1.55
C LYS A 247 7.64 -15.40 -1.07
N ILE A 248 8.64 -15.02 -1.86
CA ILE A 248 9.60 -13.96 -1.50
C ILE A 248 8.88 -12.62 -1.32
N GLU A 249 7.88 -12.31 -2.16
CA GLU A 249 7.08 -11.08 -2.08
C GLU A 249 6.44 -10.86 -0.69
N ARG A 250 6.19 -11.95 0.05
CA ARG A 250 5.54 -11.96 1.37
C ARG A 250 6.51 -11.91 2.54
N VAL A 251 7.81 -11.88 2.27
CA VAL A 251 8.85 -11.67 3.27
C VAL A 251 9.11 -10.16 3.40
N LEU A 252 8.83 -9.61 4.57
CA LEU A 252 9.04 -8.18 4.85
C LEU A 252 10.49 -7.86 5.21
N ALA A 253 11.16 -8.79 5.87
CA ALA A 253 12.57 -8.71 6.24
C ALA A 253 13.16 -10.12 6.36
N ALA A 254 14.47 -10.24 6.17
CA ALA A 254 15.22 -11.47 6.43
C ALA A 254 16.53 -11.16 7.16
N LYS A 255 16.99 -12.11 7.96
CA LYS A 255 18.26 -12.05 8.67
C LYS A 255 18.94 -13.41 8.63
N LEU A 256 20.16 -13.43 8.12
CA LEU A 256 21.01 -14.62 8.15
C LEU A 256 21.38 -14.97 9.60
N THR A 257 21.27 -16.25 9.96
CA THR A 257 21.69 -16.74 11.28
C THR A 257 23.05 -17.42 11.22
N ALA A 258 23.60 -17.81 12.37
CA ALA A 258 24.81 -18.63 12.44
C ALA A 258 24.53 -20.13 12.40
N LEU A 259 23.25 -20.55 12.44
CA LEU A 259 22.86 -21.95 12.57
C LEU A 259 23.03 -22.68 11.24
N PRO A 260 23.88 -23.72 11.16
CA PRO A 260 23.98 -24.54 9.97
C PRO A 260 22.86 -25.58 9.91
N TYR A 261 22.54 -26.07 8.72
CA TYR A 261 21.66 -27.24 8.53
C TYR A 261 22.16 -28.13 7.38
N GLU A 262 21.66 -29.36 7.36
CA GLU A 262 21.83 -30.28 6.24
C GLU A 262 20.50 -30.47 5.52
N ILE A 263 20.55 -30.61 4.18
CA ILE A 263 19.35 -30.85 3.38
C ILE A 263 19.07 -32.36 3.40
N PRO A 264 17.91 -32.81 3.94
CA PRO A 264 17.57 -34.23 3.97
C PRO A 264 17.59 -34.85 2.56
N GLY A 265 18.06 -36.10 2.43
CA GLY A 265 18.20 -36.76 1.12
C GLY A 265 16.92 -36.83 0.28
N GLU A 266 15.76 -36.96 0.92
CA GLU A 266 14.43 -36.94 0.27
C GLU A 266 14.04 -35.56 -0.29
N ALA A 267 14.59 -34.48 0.28
CA ALA A 267 14.41 -33.11 -0.21
C ALA A 267 15.34 -32.78 -1.39
N GLN A 268 16.37 -33.60 -1.63
CA GLN A 268 17.28 -33.43 -2.77
C GLN A 268 16.71 -34.02 -4.07
N THR A 269 15.73 -34.94 -3.99
CA THR A 269 15.19 -35.71 -5.13
C THR A 269 13.93 -35.09 -5.76
N LYS A 270 13.23 -34.17 -5.08
CA LYS A 270 12.19 -33.31 -5.68
C LYS A 270 12.83 -32.06 -6.30
N LEU A 271 13.75 -32.27 -7.23
CA LEU A 271 14.05 -31.25 -8.22
C LEU A 271 12.78 -31.11 -9.08
N LEU A 272 12.15 -29.91 -9.09
CA LEU A 272 11.14 -29.57 -10.11
C LEU A 272 11.60 -30.02 -11.49
#